data_AF-A0A6M5UIZ4-F1
#
_entry.id   AF-A0A6M5UIZ4-F1
#
_cell.length_a   1.000
_cell.length_b   1.000
_cell.length_c   1.000
_cell.angle_alpha   90.00
_cell.angle_beta   90.00
_cell.angle_gamma   90.00
#
_symmetry.space_group_name_H-M   'P 1'
#
loop_
_entity.id
_entity.type
_entity.pdbx_description
1 polymer ?
#
loop_
_entity_poly.entity_id
_entity_poly.type
_entity_poly.pdbx_seq_one_letter_code
_entity_poly.pdbx_strand_id
1 'polypeptide(L)' 'MTPPAPTALVNGEPYPLDAPVHLEQLVAALVPAYVADGTPQGVAVAVDDAVVPRGSWATTVVAPGDRIEIVTAVQGG' A
#
# COMPACT_ATOMS: atom_id res chain seq x y z
N MET A 1 12.58 -4.46 -27.38
CA MET A 1 11.35 -4.50 -26.57
C MET A 1 11.77 -4.56 -25.11
N THR A 2 11.48 -3.53 -24.32
CA THR A 2 11.78 -3.51 -22.88
C THR A 2 10.72 -4.38 -22.19
N PRO A 3 11.10 -5.30 -21.28
CA PRO A 3 10.10 -6.03 -20.50
C PRO A 3 9.25 -5.03 -19.70
N PRO A 4 7.95 -5.32 -19.47
CA PRO A 4 7.13 -4.48 -18.61
C PRO A 4 7.77 -4.41 -17.21
N ALA A 5 7.69 -3.24 -16.57
CA ALA A 5 8.13 -3.08 -15.20
C ALA A 5 7.39 -4.09 -14.30
N PRO A 6 8.06 -4.65 -13.28
CA PRO A 6 7.39 -5.55 -12.37
C PRO A 6 6.29 -4.79 -11.60
N THR A 7 5.13 -5.42 -11.42
CA THR A 7 3.95 -4.78 -10.83
C THR A 7 3.43 -5.56 -9.62
N ALA A 8 2.92 -4.84 -8.63
CA ALA A 8 1.95 -5.35 -7.66
C ALA A 8 0.52 -5.02 -8.11
N LEU A 9 -0.50 -5.55 -7.43
CA LEU A 9 -1.88 -5.12 -7.59
C LEU A 9 -2.28 -4.30 -6.38
N VAL A 10 -2.74 -3.06 -6.58
CA VAL A 10 -3.27 -2.22 -5.52
C VAL A 10 -4.74 -1.92 -5.77
N ASN A 11 -5.62 -2.36 -4.87
CA ASN A 11 -7.06 -2.27 -5.04
C ASN A 11 -7.55 -2.83 -6.40
N GLY A 12 -6.90 -3.89 -6.88
CA GLY A 12 -7.18 -4.53 -8.17
C GLY A 12 -6.48 -3.90 -9.38
N GLU A 13 -5.85 -2.74 -9.24
CA GLU A 13 -5.17 -2.04 -10.34
C GLU A 13 -3.66 -2.32 -10.35
N PRO A 14 -3.03 -2.57 -11.51
CA PRO A 14 -1.59 -2.74 -11.60
C PRO A 14 -0.83 -1.49 -11.12
N TYR A 15 0.07 -1.69 -10.16
CA TYR A 15 0.95 -0.66 -9.64
C TYR A 15 2.42 -1.00 -9.96
N PRO A 16 3.13 -0.17 -10.74
CA PRO A 16 4.52 -0.41 -11.10
C PRO A 16 5.44 -0.27 -9.90
N LEU A 17 6.40 -1.18 -9.79
CA LEU A 17 7.44 -1.17 -8.78
C LEU A 17 8.81 -1.00 -9.45
N ASP A 18 9.41 0.18 -9.29
CA ASP A 18 10.77 0.43 -9.79
C ASP A 18 11.85 -0.21 -8.90
N ALA A 19 11.51 -0.44 -7.63
CA ALA A 19 12.30 -1.14 -6.62
C ALA A 19 11.36 -1.69 -5.53
N PRO A 20 11.83 -2.62 -4.67
CA PRO A 20 11.10 -2.97 -3.46
C PRO A 20 10.82 -1.72 -2.62
N VAL A 21 9.58 -1.55 -2.17
CA VAL A 21 9.15 -0.42 -1.33
C VAL A 21 8.55 -0.93 -0.03
N HIS A 22 8.73 -0.18 1.05
CA HIS A 22 8.03 -0.48 2.30
C HIS A 22 6.55 -0.14 2.19
N LEU A 23 5.70 -0.94 2.82
CA LEU A 23 4.26 -0.78 2.80
C LEU A 23 3.85 0.62 3.30
N GLU A 24 4.54 1.14 4.31
CA GLU A 24 4.29 2.48 4.83
C GLU A 24 4.46 3.58 3.77
N GLN A 25 5.50 3.48 2.94
CA GLN A 25 5.82 4.48 1.92
C GLN A 25 4.80 4.42 0.79
N LEU A 26 4.44 3.21 0.37
CA LEU A 26 3.41 2.99 -0.64
C LEU A 26 2.07 3.59 -0.18
N VAL A 27 1.65 3.30 1.05
CA VAL A 27 0.39 3.81 1.59
C VAL A 27 0.42 5.33 1.71
N ALA A 28 1.48 5.91 2.25
CA ALA A 28 1.61 7.37 2.37
C ALA A 28 1.54 8.07 0.99
N ALA A 29 2.12 7.46 -0.05
CA ALA A 29 2.07 7.98 -1.41
C ALA A 29 0.67 7.88 -2.05
N LEU A 30 -0.07 6.81 -1.76
CA LEU A 30 -1.37 6.53 -2.38
C LEU A 30 -2.56 7.21 -1.71
N VAL A 31 -2.48 7.48 -0.39
CA VAL A 31 -3.55 8.13 0.36
C VAL A 31 -3.06 9.39 1.10
N PRO A 32 -2.46 10.37 0.41
CA PRO A 32 -1.86 11.54 1.06
C PRO A 32 -2.85 12.38 1.87
N ALA A 33 -4.14 12.41 1.47
CA ALA A 33 -5.20 13.09 2.20
C ALA A 33 -5.47 12.51 3.60
N TYR A 34 -5.03 11.28 3.85
CA TYR A 34 -5.17 10.59 5.13
C TYR A 34 -3.87 10.62 5.93
N VAL A 35 -2.81 11.30 5.47
CA VAL A 35 -1.54 11.38 6.18
C VAL A 35 -1.52 12.63 7.07
N ALA A 36 -1.40 12.42 8.38
CA ALA A 36 -1.18 13.49 9.37
C ALA A 36 0.17 13.25 10.06
N ASP A 37 1.01 14.28 10.14
CA ASP A 37 2.36 14.21 10.74
C ASP A 37 3.20 13.02 10.21
N GLY A 38 3.17 12.81 8.89
CA GLY A 38 3.88 11.71 8.23
C GLY A 38 3.28 10.32 8.46
N THR A 39 2.12 10.24 9.11
CA THR A 39 1.50 8.99 9.56
C THR A 39 0.11 8.84 8.94
N PRO A 40 -0.16 7.84 8.07
CA PRO A 40 -1.53 7.57 7.60
C PRO A 40 -2.54 7.35 8.75
N GLN A 41 -3.72 7.95 8.75
CA GLN A 41 -4.73 7.85 9.81
C GLN A 41 -6.05 7.35 9.25
N GLY A 42 -6.72 6.45 9.97
CA GLY A 42 -7.96 5.83 9.50
C GLY A 42 -7.75 4.98 8.23
N VAL A 43 -6.54 4.44 8.03
CA VAL A 43 -6.21 3.57 6.89
C VAL A 43 -5.92 2.17 7.40
N ALA A 44 -6.50 1.16 6.76
CA ALA A 44 -6.16 -0.24 6.96
C ALA A 44 -5.69 -0.85 5.63
N VAL A 45 -4.78 -1.81 5.73
CA VAL A 45 -4.13 -2.42 4.57
C VAL A 45 -4.07 -3.92 4.75
N ALA A 46 -4.42 -4.66 3.69
CA ALA A 46 -4.16 -6.09 3.58
C ALA A 46 -3.10 -6.34 2.51
N VAL A 47 -2.29 -7.38 2.71
CA VAL A 47 -1.40 -7.94 1.70
C VAL A 47 -1.75 -9.42 1.54
N ASP A 48 -2.08 -9.84 0.32
CA ASP A 48 -2.54 -11.20 0.01
C ASP A 48 -3.64 -11.69 0.96
N ASP A 49 -4.73 -10.92 1.06
CA ASP A 49 -5.90 -11.20 1.89
C ASP A 49 -5.63 -11.16 3.42
N ALA A 50 -4.40 -10.88 3.85
CA ALA A 50 -4.03 -10.78 5.26
C ALA A 50 -3.85 -9.32 5.70
N VAL A 51 -4.65 -8.87 6.67
CA VAL A 51 -4.50 -7.52 7.25
C VAL A 51 -3.13 -7.37 7.88
N VAL A 52 -2.37 -6.35 7.46
CA VAL A 52 -1.05 -6.04 8.01
C VAL A 52 -1.22 -5.02 9.14
N PRO A 53 -0.85 -5.35 10.39
CA PRO A 53 -0.88 -4.40 11.49
C PRO A 53 -0.01 -3.19 11.19
N ARG A 54 -0.50 -2.00 11.56
CA ARG A 54 0.19 -0.73 11.30
C ARG A 54 1.65 -0.72 11.75
N GLY A 55 1.94 -1.28 12.92
CA GLY A 55 3.30 -1.35 13.48
C GLY A 55 4.29 -2.17 12.63
N SER A 56 3.79 -3.00 11.71
CA SER A 56 4.62 -3.81 10.81
C SER A 56 4.91 -3.12 9.48
N TRP A 57 4.20 -2.04 9.12
CA TRP A 57 4.26 -1.44 7.77
C TRP A 57 5.64 -0.94 7.38
N ALA A 58 6.43 -0.44 8.34
CA ALA A 58 7.80 0.00 8.14
C ALA A 58 8.76 -1.15 7.77
N THR A 59 8.38 -2.38 8.09
CA THR A 59 9.20 -3.58 7.87
C THR A 59 8.63 -4.53 6.81
N THR A 60 7.34 -4.38 6.48
CA THR A 60 6.71 -5.13 5.39
C THR A 60 7.15 -4.53 4.06
N VAL A 61 7.79 -5.34 3.23
CA VAL A 61 8.21 -4.97 1.87
C VAL A 61 7.15 -5.44 0.89
N VAL A 62 6.78 -4.57 -0.04
CA VAL A 62 5.90 -4.90 -1.17
C VAL A 62 6.76 -5.40 -2.33
N ALA A 63 6.45 -6.60 -2.79
CA ALA A 63 7.11 -7.27 -3.88
C ALA A 63 6.22 -7.33 -5.13
N PRO A 64 6.83 -7.51 -6.33
CA PRO A 64 6.06 -7.79 -7.53
C PRO A 64 5.19 -9.04 -7.37
N GLY A 65 3.92 -8.94 -7.77
CA GLY A 65 2.93 -10.00 -7.63
C GLY A 65 2.08 -9.94 -6.36
N ASP A 66 2.48 -9.16 -5.35
CA ASP A 66 1.68 -8.95 -4.15
C ASP A 66 0.34 -8.28 -4.51
N ARG A 67 -0.71 -8.64 -3.76
CA ARG A 67 -2.01 -7.96 -3.79
C ARG A 67 -2.17 -7.12 -2.56
N ILE A 68 -2.45 -5.83 -2.73
CA ILE A 68 -2.56 -4.85 -1.66
C ILE A 68 -3.94 -4.23 -1.73
N GLU A 69 -4.73 -4.43 -0.68
CA GLU A 69 -6.01 -3.77 -0.50
C GLU A 69 -5.85 -2.63 0.52
N ILE A 70 -6.08 -1.40 0.09
CA ILE A 70 -6.03 -0.20 0.93
C ILE A 70 -7.45 0.30 1.11
N VAL A 71 -7.92 0.32 2.35
CA VAL A 71 -9.22 0.86 2.73
C VAL A 71 -9.06 2.05 3.67
N THR A 72 -9.83 3.09 3.41
CA THR A 72 -9.88 4.29 4.25
C THR A 72 -11.19 4.31 5.02
N ALA A 73 -11.14 4.73 6.28
CA ALA A 73 -12.33 4.95 7.09
C ALA A 73 -13.18 6.04 6.44
N VAL A 74 -14.41 5.69 6.09
CA VAL A 74 -15.46 6.68 5.84
C VAL A 74 -15.93 7.19 7.20
N GLN A 75 -15.81 8.50 7.42
CA GLN A 75 -16.51 9.13 8.55
C GLN A 75 -18.01 9.02 8.29
N GLY A 76 -18.65 8.03 8.92
CA GLY A 76 -20.10 7.97 8.99
C GLY A 76 -20.60 9.07 9.92
N GLY A 77 -21.44 9.97 9.39
CA GLY A 77 -22.29 10.86 10.19
C GLY A 77 -23.55 10.14 10.65
#